data_AF-A0A382DFI7-F1
#
_entry.id   AF-A0A382DFI7-F1
#
_cell.length_a   1.000
_cell.length_b   1.000
_cell.length_c   1.000
_cell.angle_alpha   90.00
_cell.angle_beta   90.00
_cell.angle_gamma   90.00
#
_symmetry.space_group_name_H-M   'P 1'
#
loop_
_entity.id
_entity.type
_entity.pdbx_description
1 polymer ?
#
loop_
_entity_poly.entity_id
_entity_poly.type
_entity_poly.pdbx_seq_one_letter_code
_entity_poly.pdbx_strand_id
1 'polypeptide(L)'
;MHERYGGIIPEISSREHLTSIIPVVNEALNEASITADQLDVVSVTYGPGLAGSLLVGVNVAKGLALSWDKPLLGINHLEGHIYAGWLEGVFEKANTGFPLVCLIASGGHTEIVLMKGHLDYQVVARTRDDAAGEAFDKVARVLGLGFPGGPEIQREAEGANHEMDPFPRPSIK
;
A
#
# COMPACT_ATOMS: atom_id res chain seq x y z
N MET A 1 10.03 -13.32 1.51
CA MET A 1 9.74 -13.84 2.88
C MET A 1 8.44 -14.63 2.93
N HIS A 2 7.29 -14.04 2.58
CA HIS A 2 5.98 -14.71 2.56
C HIS A 2 5.79 -15.72 1.42
N GLU A 3 6.62 -15.64 0.38
CA GLU A 3 6.66 -16.55 -0.78
C GLU A 3 6.59 -18.03 -0.41
N ARG A 4 7.36 -18.48 0.61
CA ARG A 4 7.38 -19.89 1.05
C ARG A 4 6.04 -20.39 1.60
N TYR A 5 5.17 -19.47 2.00
CA TYR A 5 3.85 -19.75 2.55
C TYR A 5 2.73 -19.46 1.55
N GLY A 6 3.08 -19.00 0.34
CA GLY A 6 2.14 -18.64 -0.72
C GLY A 6 1.30 -17.40 -0.42
N GLY A 7 1.49 -16.71 0.70
CA GLY A 7 0.69 -15.53 1.08
C GLY A 7 1.12 -14.92 2.40
N ILE A 8 0.49 -13.79 2.75
CA ILE A 8 0.84 -13.03 3.95
C ILE A 8 0.37 -13.78 5.21
N ILE A 9 1.31 -14.09 6.10
CA ILE A 9 1.02 -14.64 7.43
C ILE A 9 1.10 -13.48 8.43
N PRO A 10 -0.02 -13.10 9.10
CA PRO A 10 -0.06 -11.91 9.95
C PRO A 10 0.98 -11.87 11.08
N GLU A 11 1.19 -13.00 11.75
CA GLU A 11 2.16 -13.10 12.84
C GLU A 11 3.59 -12.88 12.36
N ILE A 12 3.94 -13.50 11.24
CA ILE A 12 5.26 -13.37 10.63
C ILE A 12 5.49 -11.93 10.19
N SER A 13 4.50 -11.30 9.53
CA SER A 13 4.59 -9.89 9.12
C SER A 13 4.81 -8.97 10.32
N SER A 14 4.06 -9.16 11.41
CA SER A 14 4.19 -8.35 12.62
C SER A 14 5.58 -8.46 13.26
N ARG A 15 6.16 -9.68 13.29
CA ARG A 15 7.51 -9.92 13.80
C ARG A 15 8.58 -9.25 12.96
N GLU A 16 8.45 -9.25 11.64
CA GLU A 16 9.40 -8.53 10.78
C GLU A 16 9.31 -7.02 10.94
N HIS A 17 8.11 -6.46 11.15
CA HIS A 17 8.01 -5.04 11.48
C HIS A 17 8.78 -4.72 12.76
N LEU A 18 8.69 -5.56 13.80
CA LEU A 18 9.42 -5.35 15.06
C LEU A 18 10.94 -5.34 14.85
N THR A 19 11.47 -6.25 14.04
CA THR A 19 12.91 -6.36 13.81
C THR A 19 13.44 -5.31 12.84
N SER A 20 12.63 -4.86 11.88
CA SER A 20 13.08 -4.04 10.75
C SER A 20 12.85 -2.54 10.94
N ILE A 21 11.86 -2.13 11.75
CA ILE A 21 11.43 -0.73 11.79
C ILE A 21 12.52 0.23 12.28
N ILE A 22 13.26 -0.12 13.35
CA ILE A 22 14.35 0.72 13.85
C ILE A 22 15.54 0.77 12.88
N PRO A 23 16.02 -0.36 12.32
CA PRO A 23 17.00 -0.34 11.24
C PRO A 23 16.62 0.59 10.08
N VAL A 24 15.38 0.50 9.58
CA VAL A 24 14.90 1.34 8.47
C VAL A 24 14.87 2.82 8.86
N VAL A 25 14.44 3.17 10.07
CA VAL A 25 14.45 4.56 10.54
C VAL A 25 15.88 5.11 10.59
N ASN A 26 16.83 4.33 11.12
CA ASN A 26 18.23 4.74 11.18
C ASN A 26 18.85 4.88 9.78
N GLU A 27 18.57 3.94 8.89
CA GLU A 27 19.00 3.98 7.49
C GLU A 27 18.48 5.24 6.79
N ALA A 28 17.19 5.56 6.94
CA ALA A 28 16.58 6.74 6.34
C ALA A 28 17.20 8.06 6.85
N LEU A 29 17.47 8.17 8.16
CA LEU A 29 18.16 9.34 8.73
C LEU A 29 19.59 9.47 8.20
N ASN A 30 20.30 8.35 8.08
CA ASN A 30 21.67 8.33 7.56
C ASN A 30 21.72 8.70 6.06
N GLU A 31 20.83 8.14 5.25
CA GLU A 31 20.75 8.44 3.81
C GLU A 31 20.43 9.92 3.57
N ALA A 32 19.48 10.47 4.32
CA ALA A 32 19.16 11.89 4.28
C ALA A 32 20.24 12.78 4.93
N SER A 33 21.23 12.20 5.62
CA SER A 33 22.29 12.91 6.34
C SER A 33 21.76 13.95 7.33
N ILE A 34 20.68 13.61 8.05
CA ILE A 34 20.01 14.49 9.02
C ILE A 34 19.90 13.83 10.39
N THR A 35 19.78 14.66 11.43
CA THR A 35 19.46 14.19 12.78
C THR A 35 17.98 14.38 13.10
N ALA A 36 17.52 13.74 14.19
CA ALA A 36 16.15 13.88 14.67
C ALA A 36 15.74 15.33 14.97
N ASP A 37 16.70 16.19 15.34
CA ASP A 37 16.44 17.61 15.63
C ASP A 37 15.93 18.37 14.40
N GLN A 38 16.35 17.94 13.20
CA GLN A 38 15.97 18.53 11.92
C GLN A 38 14.61 18.05 11.40
N LEU A 39 13.96 17.12 12.09
CA LEU A 39 12.62 16.68 11.75
C LEU A 39 11.57 17.63 12.34
N ASP A 40 10.49 17.89 11.60
CA ASP A 40 9.38 18.71 12.10
C ASP A 40 8.25 17.88 12.72
N VAL A 41 8.06 16.63 12.25
CA VAL A 41 6.92 15.78 12.62
C VAL A 41 7.28 14.30 12.43
N VAL A 42 6.71 13.44 13.27
CA VAL A 42 6.70 11.99 13.06
C VAL A 42 5.31 11.60 12.56
N SER A 43 5.23 10.90 11.43
CA SER A 43 3.95 10.41 10.89
C SER A 43 3.91 8.89 10.85
N VAL A 44 2.71 8.31 10.98
CA VAL A 44 2.53 6.86 10.99
C VAL A 44 1.17 6.44 10.45
N THR A 45 1.14 5.36 9.68
CA THR A 45 -0.11 4.74 9.25
C THR A 45 -0.84 4.12 10.44
N TYR A 46 -2.08 4.54 10.71
CA TYR A 46 -2.90 3.96 11.78
C TYR A 46 -3.92 2.92 11.28
N GLY A 47 -4.16 2.88 9.97
CA GLY A 47 -5.02 1.90 9.31
C GLY A 47 -5.62 2.42 8.00
N PRO A 48 -6.39 1.59 7.27
CA PRO A 48 -6.61 0.16 7.52
C PRO A 48 -5.37 -0.70 7.29
N GLY A 49 -5.36 -1.93 7.79
CA GLY A 49 -4.25 -2.87 7.65
C GLY A 49 -4.24 -3.97 8.71
N LEU A 50 -3.20 -4.82 8.71
CA LEU A 50 -3.03 -5.88 9.69
C LEU A 50 -2.77 -5.29 11.08
N ALA A 51 -3.62 -5.64 12.05
CA ALA A 51 -3.59 -5.05 13.40
C ALA A 51 -2.23 -5.19 14.09
N GLY A 52 -1.57 -6.36 13.98
CA GLY A 52 -0.26 -6.58 14.58
C GLY A 52 0.81 -5.65 14.00
N SER A 53 0.91 -5.57 12.66
CA SER A 53 1.84 -4.65 11.97
C SER A 53 1.56 -3.18 12.29
N LEU A 54 0.29 -2.78 12.32
CA LEU A 54 -0.10 -1.41 12.68
C LEU A 54 0.29 -1.05 14.12
N LEU A 55 0.08 -1.96 15.07
CA LEU A 55 0.45 -1.74 16.47
C LEU A 55 1.95 -1.51 16.63
N VAL A 56 2.78 -2.25 15.89
CA VAL A 56 4.24 -2.05 15.91
C VAL A 56 4.59 -0.64 15.45
N GLY A 57 4.11 -0.25 14.26
CA GLY A 57 4.38 1.07 13.69
C GLY A 57 3.91 2.20 14.60
N VAL A 58 2.66 2.15 15.06
CA VAL A 58 2.06 3.19 15.91
C VAL A 58 2.81 3.34 17.23
N ASN A 59 3.21 2.25 17.88
CA ASN A 59 3.94 2.34 19.15
C ASN A 59 5.36 2.87 18.97
N VAL A 60 6.06 2.46 17.91
CA VAL A 60 7.39 2.99 17.60
C VAL A 60 7.32 4.48 17.29
N ALA A 61 6.39 4.90 16.44
CA ALA A 61 6.19 6.31 16.10
C ALA A 61 5.86 7.17 17.33
N LYS A 62 5.01 6.68 18.24
CA LYS A 62 4.74 7.34 19.53
C LYS A 62 6.01 7.48 20.38
N GLY A 63 6.82 6.43 20.47
CA GLY A 63 8.07 6.45 21.22
C GLY A 63 9.07 7.46 20.65
N LEU A 64 9.23 7.48 19.31
CA LEU A 64 10.10 8.43 18.61
C LEU A 64 9.62 9.87 18.78
N ALA A 65 8.33 10.12 18.54
CA ALA A 65 7.72 11.44 18.71
C ALA A 65 7.92 11.99 20.12
N LEU A 66 7.70 11.15 21.14
CA LEU A 66 7.94 11.52 22.54
C LEU A 66 9.43 11.76 22.84
N SER A 67 10.31 10.89 22.36
CA SER A 67 11.76 10.99 22.61
C SER A 67 12.42 12.17 21.90
N TRP A 68 11.91 12.57 20.74
CA TRP A 68 12.46 13.64 19.92
C TRP A 68 11.71 14.97 20.11
N ASP A 69 10.71 15.00 21.01
CA ASP A 69 9.83 16.14 21.24
C ASP A 69 9.20 16.69 19.95
N LYS A 70 8.66 15.77 19.13
CA LYS A 70 8.04 16.09 17.84
C LYS A 70 6.53 15.79 17.86
N PRO A 71 5.71 16.57 17.14
CA PRO A 71 4.32 16.21 16.89
C PRO A 71 4.19 14.82 16.24
N LEU A 72 3.11 14.11 16.58
CA LEU A 72 2.76 12.82 15.98
C LEU A 72 1.51 12.97 15.11
N LEU A 73 1.59 12.53 13.86
CA LEU A 73 0.46 12.55 12.93
C LEU A 73 0.08 11.13 12.48
N GLY A 74 -1.18 10.77 12.70
CA GLY A 74 -1.76 9.52 12.18
C GLY A 74 -2.23 9.71 10.73
N ILE A 75 -1.79 8.85 9.83
CA ILE A 75 -2.14 8.87 8.42
C ILE A 75 -3.03 7.67 8.08
N ASN A 76 -4.09 7.90 7.32
CA ASN A 76 -4.89 6.81 6.76
C ASN A 76 -4.12 6.17 5.59
N HIS A 77 -4.03 4.85 5.57
CA HIS A 77 -3.30 4.09 4.56
C HIS A 77 -3.80 4.36 3.13
N LEU A 78 -5.12 4.46 2.95
CA LEU A 78 -5.74 4.70 1.64
C LEU A 78 -5.54 6.15 1.17
N GLU A 79 -5.51 7.11 2.09
CA GLU A 79 -5.13 8.48 1.76
C GLU A 79 -3.68 8.55 1.28
N GLY A 80 -2.78 7.78 1.92
CA GLY A 80 -1.41 7.63 1.45
C GLY A 80 -1.31 7.10 0.01
N HIS A 81 -2.15 6.12 -0.34
CA HIS A 81 -2.24 5.62 -1.73
C HIS A 81 -2.69 6.71 -2.71
N ILE A 82 -3.69 7.53 -2.35
CA ILE A 82 -4.16 8.62 -3.20
C ILE A 82 -3.07 9.69 -3.38
N TYR A 83 -2.45 10.12 -2.27
CA TYR A 83 -1.43 11.17 -2.29
C TYR A 83 -0.10 10.74 -2.91
N ALA A 84 0.16 9.43 -3.07
CA ALA A 84 1.32 8.95 -3.82
C ALA A 84 1.34 9.49 -5.26
N GLY A 85 0.16 9.77 -5.85
CA GLY A 85 0.05 10.42 -7.16
C GLY A 85 0.58 11.86 -7.22
N TRP A 86 0.75 12.51 -6.08
CA TRP A 86 1.28 13.89 -5.95
C TRP A 86 2.78 13.94 -5.61
N LEU A 87 3.45 12.80 -5.45
CA LEU A 87 4.89 12.78 -5.20
C LEU A 87 5.66 13.27 -6.44
N GLU A 88 6.50 14.28 -6.24
CA GLU A 88 7.30 14.85 -7.33
C GLU A 88 8.27 13.81 -7.91
N GLY A 89 8.42 13.81 -9.23
CA GLY A 89 9.32 12.88 -9.94
C GLY A 89 8.77 11.47 -10.14
N VAL A 90 7.60 11.13 -9.59
CA VAL A 90 6.95 9.82 -9.79
C VAL A 90 6.00 9.85 -10.98
N PHE A 91 5.17 10.89 -11.07
CA PHE A 91 4.26 11.12 -12.18
C PHE A 91 4.52 12.51 -12.77
N GLU A 92 4.33 12.69 -14.08
CA GLU A 92 4.22 14.03 -14.63
C GLU A 92 3.14 14.78 -13.85
N LYS A 93 3.40 16.05 -13.46
CA LYS A 93 2.40 16.89 -12.77
C LYS A 93 1.18 17.01 -13.66
N ALA A 94 0.24 16.08 -13.52
CA ALA A 94 -1.06 16.20 -14.09
C ALA A 94 -1.66 17.44 -13.42
N ASN A 95 -1.91 18.49 -14.19
CA ASN A 95 -2.59 19.71 -13.74
C ASN A 95 -4.08 19.39 -13.45
N THR A 96 -4.26 18.46 -12.53
CA THR A 96 -5.51 17.80 -12.21
C THR A 96 -6.11 18.58 -11.07
N GLY A 97 -6.96 19.55 -11.43
CA GLY A 97 -7.82 20.23 -10.47
C GLY A 97 -8.88 19.27 -9.93
N PHE A 98 -9.52 19.64 -8.83
CA PHE A 98 -10.64 18.89 -8.28
C PHE A 98 -11.94 19.15 -9.07
N PRO A 99 -12.89 18.19 -9.10
CA PRO A 99 -12.83 16.87 -8.46
C PRO A 99 -12.03 15.83 -9.27
N LEU A 100 -11.52 14.81 -8.57
CA LEU A 100 -10.75 13.71 -9.14
C LEU A 100 -11.34 12.36 -8.78
N VAL A 101 -11.21 11.40 -9.70
CA VAL A 101 -11.57 10.01 -9.46
C VAL A 101 -10.29 9.21 -9.28
N CYS A 102 -10.12 8.63 -8.10
CA CYS A 102 -8.97 7.83 -7.72
C CYS A 102 -9.34 6.35 -7.74
N LEU A 103 -8.61 5.55 -8.52
CA LEU A 103 -8.68 4.10 -8.44
C LEU A 103 -7.56 3.60 -7.51
N ILE A 104 -7.94 3.05 -6.36
CA ILE A 104 -7.02 2.33 -5.48
C ILE A 104 -7.11 0.86 -5.86
N ALA A 105 -6.04 0.29 -6.42
CA ALA A 105 -5.94 -1.13 -6.74
C ALA A 105 -4.66 -1.70 -6.14
N SER A 106 -4.77 -2.32 -4.96
CA SER A 106 -3.66 -2.93 -4.23
C SER A 106 -3.93 -4.40 -3.94
N GLY A 107 -3.03 -5.05 -3.19
CA GLY A 107 -3.21 -6.43 -2.72
C GLY A 107 -4.45 -6.62 -1.84
N GLY A 108 -4.89 -5.59 -1.11
CA GLY A 108 -6.02 -5.70 -0.16
C GLY A 108 -7.17 -4.73 -0.40
N HIS A 109 -7.06 -3.84 -1.40
CA HIS A 109 -8.09 -2.84 -1.67
C HIS A 109 -8.34 -2.70 -3.17
N THR A 110 -9.60 -2.58 -3.56
CA THR A 110 -10.02 -2.20 -4.91
C THR A 110 -11.21 -1.27 -4.79
N GLU A 111 -10.94 0.03 -4.88
CA GLU A 111 -11.89 1.09 -4.58
C GLU A 111 -11.81 2.23 -5.60
N ILE A 112 -12.96 2.79 -5.94
CA ILE A 112 -13.09 4.03 -6.70
C ILE A 112 -13.53 5.11 -5.71
N VAL A 113 -12.70 6.14 -5.56
CA VAL A 113 -12.92 7.25 -4.63
C VAL A 113 -13.04 8.55 -5.42
N LEU A 114 -14.10 9.31 -5.18
CA LEU A 114 -14.23 10.68 -5.65
C LEU A 114 -13.60 11.62 -4.62
N MET A 115 -12.53 12.30 -5.02
CA MET A 115 -11.86 13.33 -4.23
C MET A 115 -12.32 14.71 -4.71
N LYS A 116 -13.13 15.42 -3.90
CA LYS A 116 -13.68 16.75 -4.25
C LYS A 116 -12.73 17.89 -3.91
N GLY A 117 -11.74 17.61 -3.09
CA GLY A 117 -10.72 18.51 -2.59
C GLY A 117 -9.72 17.73 -1.74
N HIS A 118 -8.66 18.39 -1.30
CA HIS A 118 -7.76 17.80 -0.32
C HIS A 118 -8.53 17.36 0.93
N LEU A 119 -8.36 16.08 1.31
CA LEU A 119 -9.00 15.48 2.47
C LEU A 119 -10.55 15.40 2.39
N ASP A 120 -11.14 15.64 1.22
CA ASP A 120 -12.59 15.47 0.97
C ASP A 120 -12.82 14.31 0.02
N TYR A 121 -13.14 13.15 0.59
CA TYR A 121 -13.28 11.87 -0.10
C TYR A 121 -14.70 11.33 0.00
N GLN A 122 -15.16 10.75 -1.10
CA GLN A 122 -16.37 9.96 -1.17
C GLN A 122 -16.06 8.63 -1.87
N VAL A 123 -16.16 7.51 -1.15
CA VAL A 123 -16.08 6.17 -1.77
C VAL A 123 -17.30 5.99 -2.68
N VAL A 124 -17.05 5.83 -3.97
CA VAL A 124 -18.09 5.65 -5.00
C VAL A 124 -18.37 4.17 -5.22
N ALA A 125 -17.32 3.35 -5.28
CA ALA A 125 -17.43 1.92 -5.44
C ALA A 125 -16.27 1.20 -4.76
N ARG A 126 -16.48 -0.07 -4.40
CA ARG A 126 -15.45 -0.98 -3.89
C ARG A 126 -15.74 -2.40 -4.32
N THR A 127 -14.72 -3.24 -4.35
CA THR A 127 -14.91 -4.69 -4.51
C THR A 127 -15.81 -5.25 -3.41
N ARG A 128 -16.55 -6.32 -3.73
CA ARG A 128 -17.39 -7.05 -2.77
C ARG A 128 -16.70 -8.29 -2.22
N ASP A 129 -15.65 -8.73 -2.88
CA ASP A 129 -14.91 -9.95 -2.59
C ASP A 129 -13.40 -9.67 -2.70
N ASP A 130 -12.75 -10.18 -3.73
CA ASP A 130 -11.30 -10.11 -3.88
C ASP A 130 -10.90 -8.71 -4.36
N ALA A 131 -9.85 -8.17 -3.75
CA ALA A 131 -9.14 -7.07 -4.37
C ALA A 131 -8.44 -7.55 -5.64
N ALA A 132 -8.20 -6.64 -6.59
CA ALA A 132 -7.49 -6.94 -7.83
C ALA A 132 -6.16 -7.64 -7.56
N GLY A 133 -5.32 -7.09 -6.66
CA GLY A 133 -4.04 -7.72 -6.34
C GLY A 133 -4.19 -9.13 -5.73
N GLU A 134 -5.16 -9.34 -4.84
CA GLU A 134 -5.46 -10.66 -4.27
C GLU A 134 -5.91 -11.66 -5.34
N ALA A 135 -6.73 -11.23 -6.30
CA ALA A 135 -7.15 -12.07 -7.42
C ALA A 135 -5.95 -12.52 -8.26
N PHE A 136 -5.01 -11.61 -8.57
CA PHE A 136 -3.76 -11.96 -9.25
C PHE A 136 -2.93 -12.96 -8.44
N ASP A 137 -2.77 -12.75 -7.13
CA ASP A 137 -2.02 -13.67 -6.26
C ASP A 137 -2.65 -15.07 -6.20
N LYS A 138 -3.99 -15.16 -6.12
CA LYS A 138 -4.71 -16.44 -6.12
C LYS A 138 -4.58 -17.17 -7.45
N VAL A 139 -4.73 -16.47 -8.58
CA VAL A 139 -4.58 -17.05 -9.92
C VAL A 139 -3.16 -17.55 -10.14
N ALA A 140 -2.15 -16.76 -9.78
CA ALA A 140 -0.75 -17.15 -9.90
C ALA A 140 -0.46 -18.44 -9.12
N ARG A 141 -1.05 -18.59 -7.92
CA ARG A 141 -0.93 -19.82 -7.12
C ARG A 141 -1.56 -21.02 -7.84
N VAL A 142 -2.74 -20.87 -8.43
CA VAL A 142 -3.40 -21.94 -9.20
C VAL A 142 -2.57 -22.34 -10.41
N LEU A 143 -1.90 -21.38 -11.05
CA LEU A 143 -1.03 -21.60 -12.20
C LEU A 143 0.39 -22.08 -11.85
N GLY A 144 0.73 -22.15 -10.56
CA GLY A 144 2.07 -22.54 -10.11
C GLY A 144 3.16 -21.48 -10.32
N LEU A 145 2.77 -20.20 -10.48
CA LEU A 145 3.67 -19.07 -10.74
C LEU A 145 4.28 -18.44 -9.48
N GLY A 146 3.89 -18.89 -8.29
CA GLY A 146 4.45 -18.42 -7.02
C GLY A 146 3.74 -17.18 -6.44
N PHE A 147 4.45 -16.43 -5.59
CA PHE A 147 3.94 -15.24 -4.88
C PHE A 147 5.06 -14.21 -4.65
N PRO A 148 4.86 -12.91 -4.91
CA PRO A 148 3.63 -12.26 -5.37
C PRO A 148 3.30 -12.56 -6.83
N GLY A 149 2.03 -12.77 -7.12
CA GLY A 149 1.55 -13.32 -8.39
C GLY A 149 1.37 -12.32 -9.51
N GLY A 150 1.08 -11.06 -9.19
CA GLY A 150 0.83 -10.01 -10.18
C GLY A 150 1.95 -9.86 -11.24
N PRO A 151 3.20 -9.62 -10.83
CA PRO A 151 4.32 -9.47 -11.76
C PRO A 151 4.59 -10.72 -12.61
N GLU A 152 4.39 -11.91 -12.05
CA GLU A 152 4.60 -13.18 -12.75
C GLU A 152 3.53 -13.41 -13.82
N ILE A 153 2.25 -13.16 -13.49
CA ILE A 153 1.15 -13.21 -14.47
C ILE A 153 1.39 -12.22 -15.61
N GLN A 154 1.80 -10.99 -15.30
CA GLN A 154 2.09 -10.00 -16.35
C GLN A 154 3.19 -10.49 -17.29
N ARG A 155 4.30 -11.04 -16.74
CA ARG A 155 5.41 -11.55 -17.54
C ARG A 155 4.99 -12.67 -18.49
N GLU A 156 4.22 -13.63 -18.00
CA GLU A 156 3.70 -14.73 -18.83
C GLU A 156 2.72 -14.21 -19.89
N ALA A 157 1.87 -13.23 -19.54
CA ALA A 157 0.91 -12.63 -20.45
C ALA A 157 1.56 -11.85 -21.61
N GLU A 158 2.69 -11.17 -21.37
CA GLU A 158 3.44 -10.44 -22.41
C GLU A 158 4.03 -11.38 -23.49
N GLY A 159 4.27 -12.65 -23.16
CA GLY A 159 4.73 -13.68 -24.09
C GLY A 159 3.62 -14.45 -24.81
N ALA A 160 2.35 -14.14 -24.56
CA ALA A 160 1.23 -14.88 -25.09
C ALA A 160 0.99 -14.58 -26.59
N ASN A 161 1.09 -15.62 -27.43
CA ASN A 161 0.97 -15.50 -28.89
C ASN A 161 -0.39 -15.95 -29.46
N HIS A 162 -1.39 -16.17 -28.60
CA HIS A 162 -2.71 -16.67 -28.96
C HIS A 162 -3.79 -15.85 -28.27
N GLU A 163 -4.79 -15.38 -29.02
CA GLU A 163 -5.99 -14.73 -28.47
C GLU A 163 -6.94 -15.76 -27.85
N MET A 164 -7.11 -15.75 -26.53
CA MET A 164 -8.11 -16.60 -25.86
C MET A 164 -9.46 -15.90 -25.80
N ASP A 165 -10.53 -16.69 -25.63
CA ASP A 165 -11.85 -16.14 -25.33
C ASP A 165 -11.78 -15.26 -24.06
N PRO A 166 -12.43 -14.09 -24.03
CA PRO A 166 -12.40 -13.21 -22.87
C PRO A 166 -12.94 -13.91 -21.61
N PHE A 167 -12.22 -13.78 -20.51
CA PHE A 167 -12.77 -14.12 -19.20
C PHE A 167 -14.06 -13.30 -18.92
N PRO A 168 -15.01 -13.86 -18.15
CA PRO A 168 -16.23 -13.14 -17.80
C PRO A 168 -15.88 -11.81 -17.12
N ARG A 169 -16.62 -10.75 -17.45
CA ARG A 169 -16.60 -9.49 -16.70
C ARG A 169 -17.72 -9.54 -15.65
N PRO A 170 -17.40 -9.78 -14.36
CA PRO A 170 -18.43 -9.88 -13.34
C PRO A 170 -19.20 -8.57 -13.25
N SER A 171 -20.52 -8.64 -13.31
CA SER A 171 -21.39 -7.50 -13.02
C SER A 171 -22.16 -7.82 -11.74
N ILE A 172 -22.17 -6.87 -10.83
CA ILE A 172 -23.02 -6.94 -9.66
C ILE A 172 -24.39 -6.41 -10.10
N LYS A 173 -25.44 -7.24 -9.96
CA LYS A 173 -26.83 -6.78 -10.04
C LYS A 173 -27.21 -5.93 -8.84
#